data_AF-A0A7S1F308-F1
#
_entry.id   AF-A0A7S1F308-F1
#
_cell.length_a   1.000
_cell.length_b   1.000
_cell.length_c   1.000
_cell.angle_alpha   90.00
_cell.angle_beta   90.00
_cell.angle_gamma   90.00
#
_symmetry.space_group_name_H-M   'P 1'
#
loop_
_entity.id
_entity.type
_entity.pdbx_description
1 polymer ?
#
loop_
_entity_poly.entity_id
_entity_poly.type
_entity_poly.pdbx_seq_one_letter_code
_entity_poly.pdbx_strand_id
1 'polypeptide(L)'
;MPAVEYSAIRTLHFASDAKSEEGSAMNTESLPLILHVDVNKTLIISDSVTHKSVDYTIREVTADQFWGTVEVDDEDASSPVWKWNGNCNPSVDRPDGDPKYVNYLKYCRSQIRDNQAYRLASRSMELVRDPECKAQMTRIAETAVEKMTIPAELRTKELADETGITGESRFIFPSFFHFIAYLQRSGRQFSILFRSFSIDLGRVCTEWNAFCERRHPLYNDLLEGVGSMDGTVPGVPDRRLLEADIHTMHRDARGPVLALSACTNGNFEGEWDQWSLSKHENDTREGRAFFEEEGLDVVDGDIAIQSWLLEQLAESRTGAIRDDWAWWHHNHEKAEAGKLMLGLVGVQQVFFDDNIDKGDLRIVDPRFAESCEPVPKETCIGTACFRADTLQAAIDEMYFINAFESIGPGCSSLWGNTKFPDVESFSAYLRSEMRLRVKQGDARVRRKSVRGSTISLIKKEALPVESEEHLSELLEEAGVDVDLFGAPGTTYKSLKNLFAEISEGKCCLKRAEEPPAEAPDINILREM
;
A
#
# COMPACT_ATOMS: atom_id res chain seq x y z
N MET A 1 33.03 -8.17 42.11
CA MET A 1 34.23 -7.74 41.35
C MET A 1 34.32 -8.56 40.08
N PRO A 2 34.61 -7.98 38.89
CA PRO A 2 34.41 -6.60 38.45
C PRO A 2 33.20 -6.47 37.50
N ALA A 3 32.63 -5.27 37.47
CA ALA A 3 31.68 -4.81 36.46
C ALA A 3 32.43 -4.56 35.14
N VAL A 4 31.83 -4.94 34.02
CA VAL A 4 32.32 -4.59 32.69
C VAL A 4 31.45 -3.45 32.18
N GLU A 5 32.12 -2.37 31.78
CA GLU A 5 31.58 -1.08 31.35
C GLU A 5 30.77 -1.20 30.05
N TYR A 6 29.54 -0.68 30.06
CA TYR A 6 28.83 -0.28 28.85
C TYR A 6 29.18 1.19 28.56
N SER A 7 30.07 1.42 27.59
CA SER A 7 30.39 2.76 27.11
C SER A 7 29.41 3.19 26.01
N ALA A 8 28.75 4.33 26.27
CA ALA A 8 28.23 5.32 25.32
C ALA A 8 26.93 5.01 24.55
N ILE A 9 25.80 5.02 25.27
CA ILE A 9 24.56 5.58 24.74
C ILE A 9 24.62 7.09 24.98
N ARG A 10 24.74 7.90 23.91
CA ARG A 10 24.58 9.35 24.00
C ARG A 10 23.10 9.67 24.17
N THR A 11 22.68 9.81 25.42
CA THR A 11 21.41 10.45 25.78
C THR A 11 21.49 11.93 25.36
N LEU A 12 20.82 12.31 24.29
CA LEU A 12 20.58 13.71 23.96
C LEU A 12 19.51 14.25 24.92
N HIS A 13 19.96 14.94 25.96
CA HIS A 13 19.10 15.76 26.80
C HIS A 13 18.63 16.98 26.01
N PHE A 14 17.31 17.11 25.83
CA PHE A 14 16.68 18.37 25.46
C PHE A 14 16.84 19.36 26.63
N ALA A 15 17.72 20.34 26.46
CA ALA A 15 17.81 21.49 27.34
C ALA A 15 16.88 22.60 26.81
N SER A 16 15.98 23.04 27.67
CA SER A 16 15.07 24.17 27.47
C SER A 16 15.81 25.51 27.47
N ASP A 17 15.38 26.38 26.55
CA ASP A 17 15.46 27.85 26.55
C ASP A 17 16.79 28.56 26.81
N ALA A 18 17.34 29.12 25.72
CA ALA A 18 17.89 30.47 25.72
C ALA A 18 17.77 31.09 24.31
N LYS A 19 17.07 32.23 24.22
CA LYS A 19 16.99 33.07 23.03
C LYS A 19 18.39 33.44 22.53
N SER A 20 18.69 33.13 21.27
CA SER A 20 19.64 33.91 20.47
C SER A 20 19.17 33.93 19.02
N GLU A 21 18.99 35.16 18.53
CA GLU A 21 18.77 35.47 17.12
C GLU A 21 20.06 35.18 16.36
N GLU A 22 20.11 34.08 15.61
CA GLU A 22 21.04 33.90 14.51
C GLU A 22 20.43 32.90 13.52
N GLY A 23 20.24 33.36 12.28
CA GLY A 23 19.54 32.63 11.24
C GLY A 23 20.16 31.25 11.00
N SER A 24 19.35 30.22 11.24
CA SER A 24 19.60 28.85 10.80
C SER A 24 19.95 28.85 9.31
N ALA A 25 21.23 28.66 8.98
CA ALA A 25 21.65 28.31 7.64
C ALA A 25 20.91 27.03 7.23
N MET A 26 19.93 27.16 6.34
CA MET A 26 19.21 26.03 5.77
C MET A 26 20.23 25.04 5.18
N ASN A 27 20.10 23.76 5.54
CA ASN A 27 20.92 22.69 4.99
C ASN A 27 20.49 22.47 3.53
N THR A 28 21.10 23.22 2.60
CA THR A 28 20.76 23.31 1.17
C THR A 28 21.30 22.14 0.33
N GLU A 29 21.85 21.10 0.95
CA GLU A 29 22.51 19.99 0.24
C GLU A 29 21.64 18.73 0.02
N SER A 30 20.40 18.68 0.55
CA SER A 30 19.53 17.51 0.36
C SER A 30 18.66 17.64 -0.90
N LEU A 31 18.70 16.63 -1.77
CA LEU A 31 17.84 16.60 -2.96
C LEU A 31 16.34 16.57 -2.59
N PRO A 32 15.45 17.10 -3.43
CA PRO A 32 14.02 16.85 -3.31
C PRO A 32 13.72 15.34 -3.24
N LEU A 33 12.71 14.96 -2.47
CA LEU A 33 12.36 13.55 -2.21
C LEU A 33 10.98 13.20 -2.78
N ILE A 34 10.86 12.08 -3.49
CA ILE A 34 9.57 11.40 -3.68
C ILE A 34 9.61 10.11 -2.88
N LEU A 35 8.69 10.02 -1.93
CA LEU A 35 8.49 8.86 -1.08
C LEU A 35 7.32 8.03 -1.63
N HIS A 36 7.63 6.88 -2.21
CA HIS A 36 6.65 5.86 -2.57
C HIS A 36 6.49 4.89 -1.40
N VAL A 37 5.25 4.63 -0.99
CA VAL A 37 4.98 3.76 0.16
C VAL A 37 3.85 2.83 -0.22
N ASP A 38 4.14 1.54 -0.24
CA ASP A 38 3.07 0.56 -0.28
C ASP A 38 2.17 0.69 0.96
N VAL A 39 0.89 0.37 0.79
CA VAL A 39 -0.08 0.44 1.87
C VAL A 39 -0.10 -0.86 2.66
N ASN A 40 -0.40 -1.98 2.02
CA ASN A 40 -0.78 -3.23 2.69
C ASN A 40 0.43 -3.93 3.32
N LYS A 41 0.42 -4.17 4.64
CA LYS A 41 1.54 -4.70 5.44
C LYS A 41 2.81 -3.85 5.45
N THR A 42 2.85 -2.76 4.70
CA THR A 42 3.92 -1.77 4.74
C THR A 42 3.56 -0.58 5.62
N LEU A 43 2.35 -0.05 5.46
CA LEU A 43 1.82 1.10 6.21
C LEU A 43 0.70 0.69 7.17
N ILE A 44 -0.06 -0.34 6.81
CA ILE A 44 -1.21 -0.85 7.57
C ILE A 44 -1.03 -2.34 7.86
N ILE A 45 -1.55 -2.83 8.98
CA ILE A 45 -1.40 -4.26 9.34
C ILE A 45 -2.46 -5.17 8.73
N SER A 46 -3.70 -4.70 8.62
CA SER A 46 -4.85 -5.52 8.21
C SER A 46 -5.57 -4.87 7.04
N ASP A 47 -5.70 -5.60 5.94
CA ASP A 47 -6.46 -5.16 4.77
C ASP A 47 -7.97 -5.44 4.93
N SER A 48 -8.79 -4.74 4.14
CA SER A 48 -10.24 -4.96 4.11
C SER A 48 -10.65 -6.31 3.49
N VAL A 49 -9.77 -6.95 2.72
CA VAL A 49 -10.04 -8.16 1.95
C VAL A 49 -10.04 -9.42 2.82
N THR A 50 -9.13 -9.49 3.80
CA THR A 50 -8.92 -10.68 4.61
C THR A 50 -9.83 -10.76 5.84
N HIS A 51 -10.51 -9.65 6.19
CA HIS A 51 -11.36 -9.51 7.39
C HIS A 51 -10.68 -9.97 8.70
N LYS A 52 -9.35 -9.97 8.75
CA LYS A 52 -8.56 -10.34 9.93
C LYS A 52 -8.50 -9.17 10.91
N SER A 53 -8.55 -9.45 12.21
CA SER A 53 -8.30 -8.42 13.23
C SER A 53 -6.81 -8.01 13.24
N VAL A 54 -6.53 -6.87 13.86
CA VAL A 54 -5.16 -6.38 14.09
C VAL A 54 -4.34 -7.40 14.90
N ASP A 55 -4.88 -7.90 16.02
CA ASP A 55 -4.24 -8.95 16.83
C ASP A 55 -4.00 -10.24 16.03
N TYR A 56 -4.98 -10.65 15.21
CA TYR A 56 -4.81 -11.81 14.33
C TYR A 56 -3.57 -11.64 13.45
N THR A 57 -3.48 -10.49 12.78
CA THR A 57 -2.46 -10.28 11.74
C THR A 57 -1.09 -10.06 12.36
N ILE A 58 -1.00 -9.33 13.47
CA ILE A 58 0.24 -9.18 14.24
C ILE A 58 0.79 -10.53 14.66
N ARG A 59 -0.03 -11.40 15.25
CA ARG A 59 0.43 -12.73 15.69
C ARG A 59 0.88 -13.61 14.53
N GLU A 60 0.22 -13.51 13.38
CA GLU A 60 0.64 -14.20 12.16
C GLU A 60 1.99 -13.68 11.65
N VAL A 61 2.21 -12.36 11.62
CA VAL A 61 3.48 -11.74 11.24
C VAL A 61 4.59 -12.11 12.22
N THR A 62 4.33 -12.08 13.54
CA THR A 62 5.28 -12.53 14.57
C THR A 62 5.69 -13.99 14.32
N ALA A 63 4.75 -14.88 14.00
CA ALA A 63 5.07 -16.27 13.65
C ALA A 63 5.94 -16.40 12.40
N ASP A 64 5.80 -15.49 11.43
CA ASP A 64 6.58 -15.49 10.18
C ASP A 64 8.01 -14.97 10.36
N GLN A 65 8.27 -14.18 11.40
CA GLN A 65 9.56 -13.54 11.67
C GLN A 65 10.41 -14.22 12.75
N PHE A 66 9.90 -15.28 13.38
CA PHE A 66 10.66 -16.10 14.33
C PHE A 66 11.23 -17.35 13.66
N TRP A 67 12.54 -17.57 13.83
CA TRP A 67 13.29 -18.60 13.09
C TRP A 67 13.83 -19.70 13.99
N GLY A 68 13.89 -20.92 13.45
CA GLY A 68 14.38 -22.09 14.14
C GLY A 68 14.76 -23.19 13.17
N THR A 69 15.30 -24.28 13.69
CA THR A 69 15.57 -25.50 12.92
C THR A 69 14.49 -26.54 13.20
N VAL A 70 14.26 -27.42 12.22
CA VAL A 70 13.37 -28.57 12.40
C VAL A 70 14.24 -29.79 12.69
N GLU A 71 14.11 -30.34 13.89
CA GLU A 71 14.81 -31.54 14.35
C GLU A 71 13.81 -32.69 14.48
N VAL A 72 14.24 -33.94 14.29
CA VAL A 72 13.42 -35.10 14.60
C VAL A 72 13.53 -35.38 16.09
N ASP A 73 12.40 -35.56 16.77
CA ASP A 73 12.39 -35.86 18.20
C ASP A 73 12.98 -37.26 18.45
N ASP A 74 13.92 -37.36 19.41
CA ASP A 74 14.53 -38.64 19.79
C ASP A 74 13.51 -39.56 20.49
N GLU A 75 12.45 -39.00 21.08
CA GLU A 75 11.40 -39.75 21.79
C GLU A 75 10.22 -40.14 20.89
N ASP A 76 9.97 -39.41 19.80
CA ASP A 76 8.96 -39.71 18.79
C ASP A 76 9.47 -39.34 17.39
N ALA A 77 10.14 -40.29 16.75
CA ALA A 77 10.69 -40.14 15.41
C ALA A 77 9.64 -39.82 14.32
N SER A 78 8.35 -39.87 14.63
CA SER A 78 7.26 -39.56 13.71
C SER A 78 6.82 -38.08 13.71
N SER A 79 7.25 -37.29 14.70
CA SER A 79 6.81 -35.90 14.88
C SER A 79 7.98 -34.93 14.94
N PRO A 80 8.32 -34.23 13.84
CA PRO A 80 9.42 -33.26 13.85
C PRO A 80 9.09 -32.06 14.75
N VAL A 81 10.11 -31.47 15.36
CA VAL A 81 10.02 -30.41 16.36
C VAL A 81 10.74 -29.18 15.86
N TRP A 82 10.09 -28.03 16.00
CA TRP A 82 10.73 -26.75 15.76
C TRP A 82 11.50 -26.28 16.98
N LYS A 83 12.80 -26.05 16.81
CA LYS A 83 13.72 -25.58 17.83
C LYS A 83 14.17 -24.18 17.51
N TRP A 84 13.83 -23.25 18.40
CA TRP A 84 14.16 -21.85 18.26
C TRP A 84 15.68 -21.65 18.13
N ASN A 85 16.10 -20.73 17.27
CA ASN A 85 17.52 -20.43 17.06
C ASN A 85 18.15 -19.58 18.19
N GLY A 86 17.37 -19.19 19.20
CA GLY A 86 17.82 -18.37 20.34
C GLY A 86 17.97 -16.87 20.02
N ASN A 87 17.60 -16.43 18.81
CA ASN A 87 17.60 -15.01 18.48
C ASN A 87 16.31 -14.35 18.99
N CYS A 88 16.44 -13.37 19.87
CA CYS A 88 15.34 -12.64 20.47
C CYS A 88 14.72 -11.56 19.56
N ASN A 89 15.42 -11.18 18.48
CA ASN A 89 14.92 -10.16 17.57
C ASN A 89 14.18 -10.82 16.40
N PRO A 90 12.88 -10.51 16.19
CA PRO A 90 12.17 -10.96 15.01
C PRO A 90 12.84 -10.37 13.76
N SER A 91 12.86 -11.14 12.67
CA SER A 91 13.46 -10.72 11.43
C SER A 91 12.67 -11.21 10.23
N VAL A 92 12.44 -10.30 9.29
CA VAL A 92 11.93 -10.63 7.96
C VAL A 92 12.88 -11.51 7.14
N ASP A 93 14.18 -11.47 7.46
CA ASP A 93 15.21 -12.20 6.74
C ASP A 93 15.55 -13.52 7.42
N ARG A 94 15.75 -14.55 6.60
CA ARG A 94 16.25 -15.82 7.08
C ARG A 94 17.66 -15.64 7.66
N PRO A 95 17.96 -16.16 8.87
CA PRO A 95 19.30 -16.10 9.44
C PRO A 95 20.34 -16.68 8.48
N ASP A 96 21.36 -15.87 8.15
CA ASP A 96 22.45 -16.17 7.22
C ASP A 96 22.03 -16.63 5.82
N GLY A 97 20.75 -16.50 5.45
CA GLY A 97 20.18 -17.13 4.25
C GLY A 97 20.18 -18.66 4.27
N ASP A 98 20.53 -19.29 5.41
CA ASP A 98 20.75 -20.73 5.50
C ASP A 98 19.41 -21.49 5.44
N PRO A 99 19.17 -22.33 4.42
CA PRO A 99 17.90 -23.01 4.20
C PRO A 99 17.48 -23.96 5.33
N LYS A 100 18.38 -24.32 6.26
CA LYS A 100 18.02 -25.10 7.45
C LYS A 100 17.06 -24.36 8.38
N TYR A 101 17.09 -23.02 8.36
CA TYR A 101 16.19 -22.22 9.19
C TYR A 101 14.81 -22.11 8.54
N VAL A 102 13.81 -22.48 9.31
CA VAL A 102 12.39 -22.44 8.95
C VAL A 102 11.70 -21.52 9.95
N ASN A 103 10.90 -20.58 9.47
CA ASN A 103 10.12 -19.74 10.38
C ASN A 103 8.96 -20.53 11.00
N TYR A 104 8.48 -20.07 12.15
CA TYR A 104 7.46 -20.78 12.92
C TYR A 104 6.14 -20.93 12.13
N LEU A 105 5.74 -19.92 11.35
CA LEU A 105 4.56 -19.98 10.48
C LEU A 105 4.65 -21.12 9.45
N LYS A 106 5.77 -21.23 8.75
CA LYS A 106 6.03 -22.29 7.76
C LYS A 106 6.11 -23.66 8.43
N TYR A 107 6.68 -23.75 9.63
CA TYR A 107 6.65 -24.98 10.41
C TYR A 107 5.22 -25.41 10.73
N CYS A 108 4.37 -24.53 11.28
CA CYS A 108 2.96 -24.84 11.56
C CYS A 108 2.22 -25.37 10.32
N ARG A 109 2.40 -24.72 9.16
CA ARG A 109 1.83 -25.17 7.87
C ARG A 109 2.32 -26.55 7.44
N SER A 110 3.55 -26.92 7.78
CA SER A 110 4.10 -28.24 7.46
C SER A 110 3.57 -29.35 8.38
N GLN A 111 3.19 -29.02 9.62
CA GLN A 111 2.72 -29.99 10.62
C GLN A 111 1.21 -30.20 10.59
N ILE A 112 0.45 -29.17 10.25
CA ILE A 112 -1.02 -29.19 10.35
C ILE A 112 -1.60 -29.01 8.94
N ARG A 113 -2.25 -30.06 8.43
CA ARG A 113 -2.92 -30.04 7.12
C ARG A 113 -4.18 -29.17 7.11
N ASP A 114 -4.87 -29.08 8.24
CA ASP A 114 -6.09 -28.28 8.34
C ASP A 114 -5.78 -26.78 8.38
N ASN A 115 -6.42 -26.04 7.48
CA ASN A 115 -6.15 -24.61 7.29
C ASN A 115 -6.51 -23.76 8.52
N GLN A 116 -7.57 -24.13 9.24
CA GLN A 116 -8.01 -23.37 10.40
C GLN A 116 -7.15 -23.68 11.63
N ALA A 117 -6.82 -24.95 11.82
CA ALA A 117 -5.99 -25.42 12.92
C ALA A 117 -4.55 -24.89 12.83
N TYR A 118 -3.92 -24.86 11.64
CA TYR A 118 -2.57 -24.29 11.54
C TYR A 118 -2.58 -22.78 11.83
N ARG A 119 -3.60 -22.06 11.36
CA ARG A 119 -3.75 -20.62 11.63
C ARG A 119 -3.97 -20.35 13.12
N LEU A 120 -4.67 -21.24 13.82
CA LEU A 120 -4.80 -21.16 15.27
C LEU A 120 -3.45 -21.40 15.94
N ALA A 121 -2.78 -22.51 15.64
CA ALA A 121 -1.50 -22.90 16.23
C ALA A 121 -0.37 -21.88 15.99
N SER A 122 -0.37 -21.23 14.82
CA SER A 122 0.57 -20.16 14.48
C SER A 122 0.37 -18.94 15.38
N ARG A 123 -0.89 -18.54 15.63
CA ARG A 123 -1.23 -17.35 16.43
C ARG A 123 -1.17 -17.59 17.93
N SER A 124 -1.55 -18.79 18.38
CA SER A 124 -1.48 -19.20 19.79
C SER A 124 -0.08 -19.63 20.21
N MET A 125 0.84 -19.79 19.24
CA MET A 125 2.21 -20.27 19.47
C MET A 125 2.23 -21.59 20.24
N GLU A 126 1.24 -22.45 19.95
CA GLU A 126 0.98 -23.68 20.71
C GLU A 126 2.05 -24.74 20.50
N LEU A 127 2.62 -24.82 19.30
CA LEU A 127 3.66 -25.80 18.96
C LEU A 127 5.06 -25.36 19.38
N VAL A 128 5.23 -24.17 19.96
CA VAL A 128 6.51 -23.71 20.51
C VAL A 128 6.77 -24.43 21.84
N ARG A 129 7.77 -25.33 21.85
CA ARG A 129 8.15 -26.08 23.05
C ARG A 129 9.04 -25.30 24.01
N ASP A 130 9.84 -24.36 23.51
CA ASP A 130 10.70 -23.50 24.31
C ASP A 130 9.86 -22.43 25.03
N PRO A 131 9.78 -22.44 26.38
CA PRO A 131 8.96 -21.49 27.13
C PRO A 131 9.44 -20.04 26.98
N GLU A 132 10.75 -19.82 26.85
CA GLU A 132 11.31 -18.48 26.67
C GLU A 132 10.98 -17.94 25.28
N CYS A 133 11.13 -18.76 24.24
CA CYS A 133 10.71 -18.39 22.88
C CYS A 133 9.23 -17.98 22.85
N LYS A 134 8.36 -18.81 23.45
CA LYS A 134 6.91 -18.55 23.48
C LYS A 134 6.58 -17.25 24.23
N ALA A 135 7.24 -17.03 25.38
CA ALA A 135 7.08 -15.80 26.15
C ALA A 135 7.54 -14.57 25.36
N GLN A 136 8.65 -14.66 24.63
CA GLN A 136 9.15 -13.56 23.80
C GLN A 136 8.22 -13.26 22.62
N MET A 137 7.80 -14.27 21.86
CA MET A 137 6.87 -14.09 20.76
C MET A 137 5.55 -13.46 21.24
N THR A 138 5.04 -13.92 22.38
CA THR A 138 3.81 -13.38 23.00
C THR A 138 4.00 -11.92 23.39
N ARG A 139 5.10 -11.59 24.10
CA ARG A 139 5.40 -10.22 24.51
C ARG A 139 5.48 -9.26 23.33
N ILE A 140 6.18 -9.65 22.27
CA ILE A 140 6.34 -8.82 21.07
C ILE A 140 4.98 -8.60 20.38
N ALA A 141 4.19 -9.66 20.22
CA ALA A 141 2.85 -9.54 19.63
C ALA A 141 1.95 -8.63 20.48
N GLU A 142 1.95 -8.78 21.80
CA GLU A 142 1.17 -7.93 22.71
C GLU A 142 1.62 -6.47 22.67
N THR A 143 2.93 -6.22 22.65
CA THR A 143 3.47 -4.85 22.48
C THR A 143 3.04 -4.22 21.17
N ALA A 144 3.10 -4.96 20.04
CA ALA A 144 2.63 -4.46 18.76
C ALA A 144 1.12 -4.18 18.76
N VAL A 145 0.32 -5.06 19.38
CA VAL A 145 -1.14 -4.85 19.49
C VAL A 145 -1.44 -3.61 20.33
N GLU A 146 -0.77 -3.44 21.46
CA GLU A 146 -0.90 -2.26 22.32
C GLU A 146 -0.54 -0.99 21.53
N LYS A 147 0.60 -1.00 20.82
CA LYS A 147 1.04 0.11 19.97
C LYS A 147 0.11 0.43 18.82
N MET A 148 -0.72 -0.51 18.37
CA MET A 148 -1.76 -0.26 17.36
C MET A 148 -3.12 0.10 17.97
N THR A 149 -3.36 -0.21 19.23
CA THR A 149 -4.67 -0.02 19.88
C THR A 149 -4.93 1.45 20.22
N ILE A 150 -6.10 1.98 19.89
CA ILE A 150 -6.55 3.30 20.37
C ILE A 150 -7.02 3.13 21.82
N PRO A 151 -6.54 3.91 22.80
CA PRO A 151 -7.02 3.85 24.18
C PRO A 151 -8.54 4.04 24.28
N ALA A 152 -9.21 3.29 25.15
CA ALA A 152 -10.68 3.23 25.21
C ALA A 152 -11.30 4.61 25.51
N GLU A 153 -10.63 5.43 26.32
CA GLU A 153 -11.01 6.79 26.67
C GLU A 153 -11.02 7.75 25.47
N LEU A 154 -10.29 7.44 24.40
CA LEU A 154 -10.26 8.22 23.17
C LEU A 154 -11.28 7.73 22.13
N ARG A 155 -11.91 6.56 22.31
CA ARG A 155 -12.88 5.99 21.36
C ARG A 155 -14.28 6.60 21.54
N THR A 156 -14.37 7.92 21.57
CA THR A 156 -15.65 8.62 21.71
C THR A 156 -16.36 8.71 20.34
N LYS A 157 -17.70 8.79 20.37
CA LYS A 157 -18.46 8.98 19.12
C LYS A 157 -18.12 10.33 18.49
N GLU A 158 -17.92 11.35 19.32
CA GLU A 158 -17.57 12.69 18.88
C GLU A 158 -16.25 12.69 18.10
N LEU A 159 -15.20 12.04 18.63
CA LEU A 159 -13.93 11.94 17.92
C LEU A 159 -14.06 11.11 16.63
N ALA A 160 -14.85 10.02 16.65
CA ALA A 160 -15.10 9.22 15.46
C ALA A 160 -15.83 10.03 14.37
N ASP A 161 -16.84 10.82 14.74
CA ASP A 161 -17.58 11.70 13.83
C ASP A 161 -16.67 12.82 13.28
N GLU A 162 -15.74 13.33 14.09
CA GLU A 162 -14.78 14.37 13.68
C GLU A 162 -13.69 13.81 12.76
N THR A 163 -13.09 12.66 13.09
CA THR A 163 -11.89 12.13 12.43
C THR A 163 -12.18 11.09 11.36
N GLY A 164 -13.36 10.46 11.38
CA GLY A 164 -13.66 9.26 10.61
C GLY A 164 -12.89 8.01 11.07
N ILE A 165 -12.03 8.14 12.09
CA ILE A 165 -11.30 7.01 12.68
C ILE A 165 -12.26 6.26 13.58
N THR A 166 -12.58 5.03 13.18
CA THR A 166 -13.53 4.16 13.88
C THR A 166 -12.85 2.86 14.28
N GLY A 167 -13.29 2.29 15.41
CA GLY A 167 -12.80 1.00 15.89
C GLY A 167 -11.78 1.09 17.02
N GLU A 168 -11.18 -0.06 17.34
CA GLU A 168 -10.31 -0.23 18.50
C GLU A 168 -8.82 0.00 18.20
N SER A 169 -8.46 0.08 16.91
CA SER A 169 -7.08 0.17 16.45
C SER A 169 -6.94 1.25 15.39
N ARG A 170 -5.78 1.91 15.40
CA ARG A 170 -5.33 2.82 14.34
C ARG A 170 -5.03 2.03 13.07
N PHE A 171 -5.12 2.66 11.90
CA PHE A 171 -4.98 1.96 10.62
C PHE A 171 -3.55 2.01 10.09
N ILE A 172 -2.93 3.19 10.15
CA ILE A 172 -1.57 3.53 9.74
C ILE A 172 -0.60 3.35 10.91
N PHE A 173 0.60 2.84 10.62
CA PHE A 173 1.65 2.63 11.61
C PHE A 173 2.12 3.91 12.31
N PRO A 174 2.36 3.88 13.64
CA PRO A 174 2.91 5.00 14.39
C PRO A 174 4.17 5.59 13.76
N SER A 175 5.09 4.71 13.35
CA SER A 175 6.38 5.08 12.79
C SER A 175 6.30 5.97 11.56
N PHE A 176 5.22 5.84 10.78
CA PHE A 176 5.03 6.66 9.59
C PHE A 176 4.69 8.12 9.96
N PHE A 177 3.83 8.34 10.94
CA PHE A 177 3.51 9.71 11.39
C PHE A 177 4.73 10.43 11.96
N HIS A 178 5.56 9.70 12.73
CA HIS A 178 6.84 10.22 13.21
C HIS A 178 7.79 10.56 12.05
N PHE A 179 7.87 9.69 11.04
CA PHE A 179 8.70 9.93 9.87
C PHE A 179 8.29 11.17 9.08
N ILE A 180 7.00 11.37 8.84
CA ILE A 180 6.51 12.57 8.13
C ILE A 180 6.76 13.82 8.96
N ALA A 181 6.52 13.77 10.26
CA ALA A 181 6.80 14.89 11.14
C ALA A 181 8.30 15.24 11.18
N TYR A 182 9.18 14.23 11.13
CA TYR A 182 10.63 14.38 10.99
C TYR A 182 10.99 15.07 9.67
N LEU A 183 10.46 14.59 8.53
CA LEU A 183 10.73 15.18 7.21
C LEU A 183 10.25 16.64 7.15
N GLN A 184 9.07 16.93 7.69
CA GLN A 184 8.52 18.29 7.68
C GLN A 184 9.35 19.24 8.56
N ARG A 185 9.84 18.80 9.72
CA ARG A 185 10.75 19.59 10.57
C ARG A 185 12.12 19.83 9.93
N SER A 186 12.58 18.93 9.08
CA SER A 186 13.85 19.09 8.37
C SER A 186 13.84 20.22 7.33
N GLY A 187 12.64 20.72 6.95
CA GLY A 187 12.49 21.74 5.91
C GLY A 187 12.79 21.21 4.49
N ARG A 188 12.97 19.90 4.33
CA ARG A 188 13.22 19.26 3.04
C ARG A 188 11.97 19.30 2.16
N GLN A 189 12.14 19.56 0.86
CA GLN A 189 11.05 19.41 -0.12
C GLN A 189 10.79 17.93 -0.38
N PHE A 190 9.54 17.49 -0.20
CA PHE A 190 9.15 16.12 -0.49
C PHE A 190 7.68 15.96 -0.87
N SER A 191 7.43 14.92 -1.67
CA SER A 191 6.11 14.38 -2.00
C SER A 191 5.95 12.96 -1.53
N ILE A 192 4.71 12.56 -1.28
CA ILE A 192 4.34 11.20 -0.87
C ILE A 192 3.42 10.61 -1.93
N LEU A 193 3.68 9.38 -2.34
CA LEU A 193 2.79 8.60 -3.18
C LEU A 193 2.44 7.30 -2.44
N PHE A 194 1.22 7.20 -1.95
CA PHE A 194 0.69 5.93 -1.44
C PHE A 194 0.44 4.99 -2.63
N ARG A 195 0.89 3.75 -2.52
CA ARG A 195 0.84 2.74 -3.57
C ARG A 195 0.03 1.56 -3.05
N SER A 196 -0.96 1.09 -3.80
CA SER A 196 -1.74 -0.07 -3.34
C SER A 196 -2.35 -0.81 -4.53
N PHE A 197 -2.45 -2.13 -4.40
CA PHE A 197 -3.28 -2.96 -5.27
C PHE A 197 -4.73 -3.09 -4.76
N SER A 198 -5.01 -2.65 -3.54
CA SER A 198 -6.28 -2.87 -2.84
C SER A 198 -7.21 -1.65 -2.88
N ILE A 199 -8.35 -1.77 -2.20
CA ILE A 199 -9.35 -0.71 -1.97
C ILE A 199 -9.11 0.07 -0.66
N ASP A 200 -8.02 -0.18 0.06
CA ASP A 200 -7.77 0.39 1.39
C ASP A 200 -7.40 1.88 1.37
N LEU A 201 -7.13 2.46 0.18
CA LEU A 201 -6.75 3.87 0.02
C LEU A 201 -7.76 4.84 0.65
N GLY A 202 -9.06 4.52 0.64
CA GLY A 202 -10.07 5.35 1.29
C GLY A 202 -9.92 5.42 2.81
N ARG A 203 -9.51 4.32 3.45
CA ARG A 203 -9.27 4.28 4.91
C ARG A 203 -7.97 4.96 5.29
N VAL A 204 -6.92 4.78 4.47
CA VAL A 204 -5.65 5.52 4.59
C VAL A 204 -5.92 7.03 4.52
N CYS A 205 -6.69 7.47 3.51
CA CYS A 205 -7.07 8.86 3.31
C CYS A 205 -7.70 9.48 4.57
N THR A 206 -8.69 8.79 5.17
CA THR A 206 -9.37 9.27 6.38
C THR A 206 -8.41 9.54 7.54
N GLU A 207 -7.59 8.56 7.92
CA GLU A 207 -6.69 8.71 9.07
C GLU A 207 -5.53 9.65 8.78
N TRP A 208 -4.99 9.61 7.57
CA TRP A 208 -3.95 10.52 7.10
C TRP A 208 -4.40 11.99 7.13
N ASN A 209 -5.62 12.26 6.67
CA ASN A 209 -6.18 13.61 6.68
C ASN A 209 -6.44 14.10 8.11
N ALA A 210 -6.91 13.22 9.01
CA ALA A 210 -7.03 13.55 10.43
C ALA A 210 -5.66 13.94 11.03
N PHE A 211 -4.56 13.28 10.63
CA PHE A 211 -3.21 13.67 11.03
C PHE A 211 -2.80 15.03 10.45
N CYS A 212 -2.98 15.25 9.15
CA CYS A 212 -2.63 16.52 8.49
C CYS A 212 -3.37 17.72 9.10
N GLU A 213 -4.63 17.52 9.48
CA GLU A 213 -5.49 18.55 10.10
C GLU A 213 -5.27 18.67 11.63
N ARG A 214 -4.30 17.93 12.20
CA ARG A 214 -4.02 17.87 13.65
C ARG A 214 -5.22 17.44 14.50
N ARG A 215 -6.12 16.64 13.93
CA ARG A 215 -7.28 16.06 14.61
C ARG A 215 -7.05 14.61 15.02
N HIS A 216 -5.94 13.99 14.62
CA HIS A 216 -5.61 12.62 15.00
C HIS A 216 -5.47 12.51 16.54
N PRO A 217 -6.19 11.57 17.20
CA PRO A 217 -6.26 11.52 18.67
C PRO A 217 -4.92 11.29 19.36
N LEU A 218 -4.01 10.59 18.67
CA LEU A 218 -2.75 10.14 19.27
C LEU A 218 -1.51 10.91 18.80
N TYR A 219 -1.61 11.66 17.70
CA TYR A 219 -0.42 12.17 16.99
C TYR A 219 -0.52 13.64 16.59
N ASN A 220 -1.54 14.37 17.07
CA ASN A 220 -1.67 15.80 16.79
C ASN A 220 -0.50 16.64 17.35
N ASP A 221 0.15 16.16 18.43
CA ASP A 221 1.32 16.77 19.04
C ASP A 221 2.60 16.59 18.20
N LEU A 222 2.66 15.57 17.33
CA LEU A 222 3.81 15.38 16.44
C LEU A 222 3.97 16.53 15.44
N LEU A 223 2.96 17.37 15.25
CA LEU A 223 3.03 18.57 14.40
C LEU A 223 3.14 19.87 15.21
N GLU A 224 3.40 19.79 16.52
CA GLU A 224 3.73 20.97 17.32
C GLU A 224 5.00 21.64 16.80
N GLY A 225 4.96 22.98 16.69
CA GLY A 225 6.01 23.80 16.08
C GLY A 225 5.99 23.85 14.55
N VAL A 226 5.38 22.87 13.88
CA VAL A 226 5.19 22.86 12.42
C VAL A 226 3.87 23.52 12.02
N GLY A 227 2.79 23.16 12.72
CA GLY A 227 1.42 23.53 12.34
C GLY A 227 0.72 22.45 11.52
N SER A 228 -0.54 22.68 11.17
CA SER A 228 -1.31 21.74 10.33
C SER A 228 -0.77 21.73 8.89
N MET A 229 -0.85 20.56 8.26
CA MET A 229 -0.46 20.32 6.87
C MET A 229 -1.71 20.29 5.98
N ASP A 230 -2.66 21.18 6.24
CA ASP A 230 -3.99 21.27 5.59
C ASP A 230 -4.14 22.53 4.73
N GLY A 231 -3.01 23.20 4.45
CA GLY A 231 -2.94 24.43 3.67
C GLY A 231 -3.31 25.71 4.43
N THR A 232 -3.65 25.62 5.73
CA THR A 232 -3.99 26.81 6.53
C THR A 232 -2.77 27.55 7.09
N VAL A 233 -1.61 26.87 7.18
CA VAL A 233 -0.36 27.42 7.72
C VAL A 233 0.54 27.90 6.57
N PRO A 234 0.89 29.21 6.49
CA PRO A 234 1.77 29.71 5.44
C PRO A 234 3.13 29.02 5.42
N GLY A 235 3.57 28.57 4.24
CA GLY A 235 4.85 27.89 4.05
C GLY A 235 4.85 26.40 4.39
N VAL A 236 3.74 25.85 4.92
CA VAL A 236 3.54 24.42 5.10
C VAL A 236 2.65 23.89 3.96
N PRO A 237 3.10 22.92 3.15
CA PRO A 237 2.27 22.34 2.09
C PRO A 237 0.98 21.72 2.62
N ASP A 238 -0.11 21.84 1.86
CA ASP A 238 -1.30 21.00 2.07
C ASP A 238 -0.95 19.58 1.64
N ARG A 239 -0.95 18.66 2.58
CA ARG A 239 -0.57 17.26 2.39
C ARG A 239 -1.76 16.32 2.51
N ARG A 240 -2.99 16.85 2.66
CA ARG A 240 -4.17 16.01 2.66
C ARG A 240 -4.30 15.28 1.33
N LEU A 241 -4.81 14.06 1.41
CA LEU A 241 -5.13 13.24 0.25
C LEU A 241 -6.62 13.48 -0.05
N LEU A 242 -6.94 14.10 -1.18
CA LEU A 242 -8.32 14.27 -1.63
C LEU A 242 -8.66 13.25 -2.71
N GLU A 243 -9.94 13.13 -3.07
CA GLU A 243 -10.39 12.24 -4.15
C GLU A 243 -9.68 12.54 -5.48
N ALA A 244 -9.42 13.82 -5.75
CA ALA A 244 -8.69 14.27 -6.93
C ALA A 244 -7.19 13.87 -6.92
N ASP A 245 -6.65 13.45 -5.79
CA ASP A 245 -5.25 13.02 -5.63
C ASP A 245 -5.11 11.49 -5.64
N ILE A 246 -6.20 10.75 -5.89
CA ILE A 246 -6.18 9.30 -6.07
C ILE A 246 -6.24 8.99 -7.58
N HIS A 247 -5.33 8.14 -8.03
CA HIS A 247 -5.11 7.84 -9.44
C HIS A 247 -5.09 6.33 -9.68
N THR A 248 -5.32 5.90 -10.91
CA THR A 248 -5.27 4.50 -11.30
C THR A 248 -4.19 4.29 -12.35
N MET A 249 -3.24 3.42 -12.06
CA MET A 249 -2.29 2.92 -13.04
C MET A 249 -2.96 1.79 -13.82
N HIS A 250 -2.87 1.86 -15.14
CA HIS A 250 -3.17 0.74 -16.02
C HIS A 250 -1.97 0.50 -16.93
N ARG A 251 -1.66 -0.78 -17.17
CA ARG A 251 -0.55 -1.21 -18.02
C ARG A 251 -1.07 -2.18 -19.05
N ASP A 252 -0.65 -1.97 -20.29
CA ASP A 252 -0.93 -2.84 -21.43
C ASP A 252 0.32 -2.98 -22.31
N ALA A 253 0.17 -3.64 -23.47
CA ALA A 253 1.24 -3.80 -24.45
C ALA A 253 1.77 -2.47 -25.02
N ARG A 254 1.04 -1.35 -24.89
CA ARG A 254 1.47 -0.01 -25.32
C ARG A 254 2.28 0.71 -24.24
N GLY A 255 2.32 0.17 -23.02
CA GLY A 255 3.01 0.76 -21.87
C GLY A 255 2.05 1.31 -20.82
N PRO A 256 2.56 2.08 -19.85
CA PRO A 256 1.76 2.56 -18.75
C PRO A 256 0.88 3.76 -19.15
N VAL A 257 -0.26 3.86 -18.49
CA VAL A 257 -1.12 5.03 -18.50
C VAL A 257 -1.65 5.27 -17.09
N LEU A 258 -1.61 6.52 -16.65
CA LEU A 258 -2.13 6.94 -15.36
C LEU A 258 -3.44 7.71 -15.57
N ALA A 259 -4.56 7.13 -15.14
CA ALA A 259 -5.83 7.84 -15.07
C ALA A 259 -5.85 8.72 -13.82
N LEU A 260 -6.06 10.03 -14.01
CA LEU A 260 -6.06 11.02 -12.94
C LEU A 260 -7.43 11.09 -12.27
N SER A 261 -7.44 11.43 -10.98
CA SER A 261 -8.65 11.56 -10.15
C SER A 261 -9.62 10.37 -10.24
N ALA A 262 -9.08 9.14 -10.36
CA ALA A 262 -9.87 7.92 -10.50
C ALA A 262 -9.25 6.78 -9.69
N CYS A 263 -10.07 6.07 -8.92
CA CYS A 263 -9.71 4.85 -8.20
C CYS A 263 -10.61 3.71 -8.70
N THR A 264 -10.21 3.08 -9.81
CA THR A 264 -11.05 2.15 -10.56
C THR A 264 -10.35 0.82 -10.81
N ASN A 265 -11.14 -0.22 -11.09
CA ASN A 265 -10.66 -1.54 -11.48
C ASN A 265 -11.47 -2.09 -12.67
N GLY A 266 -11.84 -1.19 -13.57
CA GLY A 266 -12.77 -1.42 -14.67
C GLY A 266 -14.17 -0.87 -14.40
N ASN A 267 -15.16 -1.38 -15.13
CA ASN A 267 -16.57 -1.04 -15.05
C ASN A 267 -17.19 -1.34 -13.68
N PHE A 268 -16.65 -2.35 -13.00
CA PHE A 268 -17.03 -2.71 -11.64
C PHE A 268 -15.81 -3.18 -10.85
N GLU A 269 -15.94 -3.18 -9.53
CA GLU A 269 -14.86 -3.58 -8.64
C GLU A 269 -14.43 -5.04 -8.89
N GLY A 270 -13.16 -5.22 -9.23
CA GLY A 270 -12.56 -6.54 -9.48
C GLY A 270 -12.71 -7.06 -10.90
N GLU A 271 -13.28 -6.29 -11.84
CA GLU A 271 -13.41 -6.73 -13.24
C GLU A 271 -12.04 -7.06 -13.86
N TRP A 272 -11.07 -6.14 -13.78
CA TRP A 272 -9.75 -6.41 -14.35
C TRP A 272 -9.00 -7.50 -13.58
N ASP A 273 -9.25 -7.64 -12.27
CA ASP A 273 -8.68 -8.72 -11.47
C ASP A 273 -9.13 -10.08 -12.01
N GLN A 274 -10.42 -10.21 -12.39
CA GLN A 274 -10.94 -11.43 -13.02
C GLN A 274 -10.26 -11.75 -14.35
N TRP A 275 -9.91 -10.73 -15.15
CA TRP A 275 -9.14 -10.94 -16.38
C TRP A 275 -7.79 -11.62 -16.08
N SER A 276 -7.09 -11.21 -15.02
CA SER A 276 -5.80 -11.83 -14.68
C SER A 276 -5.90 -13.30 -14.26
N LEU A 277 -7.06 -13.70 -13.74
CA LEU A 277 -7.38 -15.09 -13.36
C LEU A 277 -7.87 -15.94 -14.55
N SER A 278 -8.08 -15.32 -15.70
CA SER A 278 -8.52 -15.98 -16.93
C SER A 278 -7.36 -16.65 -17.69
N LYS A 279 -7.68 -17.37 -18.77
CA LYS A 279 -6.68 -17.99 -19.67
C LYS A 279 -6.35 -17.14 -20.90
N HIS A 280 -6.76 -15.87 -20.93
CA HIS A 280 -6.48 -15.01 -22.08
C HIS A 280 -4.97 -14.76 -22.19
N GLU A 281 -4.40 -14.92 -23.38
CA GLU A 281 -2.97 -14.62 -23.62
C GLU A 281 -2.71 -13.13 -23.84
N ASN A 282 -3.73 -12.38 -24.28
CA ASN A 282 -3.65 -10.96 -24.55
C ASN A 282 -4.51 -10.17 -23.57
N ASP A 283 -4.14 -8.91 -23.35
CA ASP A 283 -4.96 -7.98 -22.58
C ASP A 283 -6.24 -7.61 -23.33
N THR A 284 -7.38 -7.95 -22.75
CA THR A 284 -8.72 -7.68 -23.29
C THR A 284 -9.50 -6.69 -22.43
N ARG A 285 -8.85 -6.04 -21.46
CA ARG A 285 -9.52 -5.12 -20.53
C ARG A 285 -9.86 -3.78 -21.16
N GLU A 286 -9.21 -3.45 -22.28
CA GLU A 286 -9.39 -2.21 -23.05
C GLU A 286 -9.33 -0.94 -22.17
N GLY A 287 -8.46 -0.92 -21.14
CA GLY A 287 -8.48 0.10 -20.09
C GLY A 287 -8.36 1.54 -20.60
N ARG A 288 -7.66 1.76 -21.71
CA ARG A 288 -7.55 3.08 -22.37
C ARG A 288 -8.87 3.54 -22.99
N ALA A 289 -9.59 2.62 -23.65
CA ALA A 289 -10.91 2.92 -24.22
C ALA A 289 -11.89 3.21 -23.09
N PHE A 290 -11.86 2.40 -22.02
CA PHE A 290 -12.64 2.66 -20.80
C PHE A 290 -12.38 4.06 -20.23
N PHE A 291 -11.12 4.48 -20.10
CA PHE A 291 -10.81 5.84 -19.61
C PHE A 291 -11.34 6.94 -20.53
N GLU A 292 -11.29 6.73 -21.85
CA GLU A 292 -11.83 7.68 -22.83
C GLU A 292 -13.36 7.77 -22.75
N GLU A 293 -14.05 6.64 -22.64
CA GLU A 293 -15.51 6.55 -22.51
C GLU A 293 -16.03 7.19 -21.22
N GLU A 294 -15.32 6.98 -20.10
CA GLU A 294 -15.61 7.62 -18.81
C GLU A 294 -15.19 9.10 -18.76
N GLY A 295 -14.51 9.60 -19.80
CA GLY A 295 -14.07 10.99 -19.91
C GLY A 295 -13.00 11.37 -18.88
N LEU A 296 -12.14 10.42 -18.51
CA LEU A 296 -11.07 10.62 -17.53
C LEU A 296 -9.85 11.28 -18.17
N ASP A 297 -9.23 12.20 -17.43
CA ASP A 297 -7.93 12.76 -17.82
C ASP A 297 -6.83 11.70 -17.62
N VAL A 298 -6.00 11.51 -18.64
CA VAL A 298 -4.93 10.49 -18.60
C VAL A 298 -3.55 11.09 -18.85
N VAL A 299 -2.55 10.52 -18.19
CA VAL A 299 -1.13 10.75 -18.45
C VAL A 299 -0.56 9.49 -19.09
N ASP A 300 -0.37 9.54 -20.41
CA ASP A 300 -0.02 8.37 -21.22
C ASP A 300 1.49 8.30 -21.52
N GLY A 301 2.13 7.19 -21.15
CA GLY A 301 3.53 6.89 -21.43
C GLY A 301 4.52 7.37 -20.36
N ASP A 302 5.70 6.75 -20.34
CA ASP A 302 6.70 6.92 -19.28
C ASP A 302 7.13 8.39 -19.10
N ILE A 303 7.48 9.08 -20.19
CA ILE A 303 7.95 10.48 -20.14
C ILE A 303 6.88 11.44 -19.59
N ALA A 304 5.62 11.21 -19.98
CA ALA A 304 4.50 12.02 -19.52
C ALA A 304 4.28 11.82 -18.01
N ILE A 305 4.40 10.57 -17.53
CA ILE A 305 4.29 10.22 -16.11
C ILE A 305 5.46 10.80 -15.32
N GLN A 306 6.70 10.79 -15.84
CA GLN A 306 7.84 11.46 -15.20
C GLN A 306 7.61 12.96 -15.02
N SER A 307 7.05 13.62 -16.03
CA SER A 307 6.71 15.05 -15.92
C SER A 307 5.61 15.28 -14.88
N TRP A 308 4.59 14.43 -14.85
CA TRP A 308 3.55 14.48 -13.82
C TRP A 308 4.12 14.28 -12.40
N LEU A 309 5.06 13.34 -12.20
CA LEU A 309 5.74 13.13 -10.91
C LEU A 309 6.53 14.36 -10.45
N LEU A 310 7.21 15.04 -11.38
CA LEU A 310 7.94 16.27 -11.08
C LEU A 310 6.99 17.42 -10.72
N GLU A 311 5.80 17.49 -11.33
CA GLU A 311 4.75 18.44 -10.95
C GLU A 311 4.24 18.15 -9.53
N GLN A 312 4.03 16.87 -9.18
CA GLN A 312 3.65 16.50 -7.80
C GLN A 312 4.70 16.98 -6.79
N LEU A 313 5.97 16.73 -7.09
CA LEU A 313 7.10 17.13 -6.24
C LEU A 313 7.25 18.64 -6.11
N ALA A 314 7.09 19.38 -7.21
CA ALA A 314 7.17 20.85 -7.21
C ALA A 314 6.16 21.46 -6.23
N GLU A 315 4.98 20.84 -6.10
CA GLU A 315 3.91 21.27 -5.19
C GLU A 315 3.97 20.56 -3.82
N SER A 316 4.95 19.66 -3.59
CA SER A 316 5.06 18.83 -2.38
C SER A 316 3.78 18.05 -2.06
N ARG A 317 3.09 17.59 -3.11
CA ARG A 317 1.81 16.88 -2.99
C ARG A 317 1.92 15.53 -2.31
N THR A 318 0.83 15.15 -1.65
CA THR A 318 0.53 13.77 -1.29
C THR A 318 -0.49 13.24 -2.30
N GLY A 319 -0.15 12.14 -2.96
CA GLY A 319 -1.06 11.44 -3.88
C GLY A 319 -1.16 9.96 -3.55
N ALA A 320 -2.07 9.28 -4.24
CA ALA A 320 -2.21 7.84 -4.17
C ALA A 320 -2.38 7.25 -5.57
N ILE A 321 -1.80 6.08 -5.79
CA ILE A 321 -1.92 5.33 -7.05
C ILE A 321 -2.41 3.93 -6.70
N ARG A 322 -3.60 3.60 -7.21
CA ARG A 322 -4.05 2.22 -7.33
C ARG A 322 -3.28 1.57 -8.47
N ASP A 323 -2.40 0.64 -8.13
CA ASP A 323 -1.55 -0.07 -9.07
C ASP A 323 -2.31 -1.18 -9.80
N ASP A 324 -1.79 -1.56 -10.98
CA ASP A 324 -2.42 -2.56 -11.85
C ASP A 324 -2.10 -3.99 -11.37
N TRP A 325 -2.84 -4.47 -10.37
CA TRP A 325 -2.68 -5.82 -9.82
C TRP A 325 -2.88 -6.88 -10.91
N ALA A 326 -3.91 -6.70 -11.72
CA ALA A 326 -4.26 -7.62 -12.77
C ALA A 326 -3.11 -7.81 -13.78
N TRP A 327 -2.45 -6.72 -14.19
CA TRP A 327 -1.27 -6.79 -15.04
C TRP A 327 -0.10 -7.51 -14.37
N TRP A 328 0.20 -7.17 -13.10
CA TRP A 328 1.29 -7.80 -12.35
C TRP A 328 1.05 -9.30 -12.18
N HIS A 329 -0.14 -9.72 -11.77
CA HIS A 329 -0.51 -11.11 -11.56
C HIS A 329 -0.50 -11.91 -12.88
N HIS A 330 -1.08 -11.37 -13.95
CA HIS A 330 -1.07 -11.99 -15.27
C HIS A 330 0.36 -12.24 -15.79
N ASN A 331 1.28 -11.33 -15.51
CA ASN A 331 2.70 -11.43 -15.89
C ASN A 331 3.54 -12.23 -14.87
N HIS A 332 2.91 -13.15 -14.13
CA HIS A 332 3.53 -14.05 -13.15
C HIS A 332 4.26 -13.32 -12.01
N GLU A 333 3.72 -12.19 -11.59
CA GLU A 333 4.20 -11.43 -10.43
C GLU A 333 5.68 -11.03 -10.55
N LYS A 334 6.14 -10.81 -11.79
CA LYS A 334 7.49 -10.32 -12.07
C LYS A 334 7.60 -8.84 -11.73
N ALA A 335 8.78 -8.44 -11.25
CA ALA A 335 9.09 -7.06 -10.89
C ALA A 335 8.80 -6.08 -12.04
N GLU A 336 9.14 -6.42 -13.28
CA GLU A 336 8.94 -5.57 -14.48
C GLU A 336 7.46 -5.34 -14.85
N ALA A 337 6.55 -6.08 -14.24
CA ALA A 337 5.10 -5.90 -14.35
C ALA A 337 4.47 -5.31 -13.08
N GLY A 338 5.27 -5.08 -12.04
CA GLY A 338 4.80 -4.57 -10.75
C GLY A 338 4.53 -3.06 -10.75
N LYS A 339 4.62 -2.49 -9.55
CA LYS A 339 4.40 -1.08 -9.25
C LYS A 339 5.48 -0.24 -9.92
N LEU A 340 5.08 0.51 -10.94
CA LEU A 340 5.97 1.32 -11.77
C LEU A 340 6.64 2.44 -10.98
N MET A 341 7.97 2.47 -10.97
CA MET A 341 8.79 3.51 -10.36
C MET A 341 9.75 4.09 -11.41
N LEU A 342 9.35 5.19 -12.04
CA LEU A 342 10.16 5.87 -13.05
C LEU A 342 11.23 6.75 -12.39
N GLY A 343 12.49 6.50 -12.72
CA GLY A 343 13.62 7.30 -12.28
C GLY A 343 13.50 8.77 -12.67
N LEU A 344 14.00 9.65 -11.81
CA LEU A 344 13.96 11.11 -12.01
C LEU A 344 15.32 11.69 -11.67
N VAL A 345 15.94 12.36 -12.64
CA VAL A 345 17.25 12.98 -12.45
C VAL A 345 17.16 14.10 -11.43
N GLY A 346 18.11 14.13 -10.48
CA GLY A 346 18.18 15.18 -9.46
C GLY A 346 17.12 15.06 -8.36
N VAL A 347 16.43 13.91 -8.27
CA VAL A 347 15.43 13.62 -7.25
C VAL A 347 15.84 12.34 -6.52
N GLN A 348 15.87 12.38 -5.19
CA GLN A 348 15.95 11.15 -4.41
C GLN A 348 14.57 10.49 -4.42
N GLN A 349 14.50 9.21 -4.75
CA GLN A 349 13.26 8.46 -4.64
C GLN A 349 13.48 7.24 -3.76
N VAL A 350 12.52 6.98 -2.87
CA VAL A 350 12.54 5.85 -1.94
C VAL A 350 11.20 5.14 -2.04
N PHE A 351 11.23 3.82 -2.15
CA PHE A 351 10.07 2.94 -2.22
C PHE A 351 10.14 1.94 -1.06
N PHE A 352 9.16 1.99 -0.16
CA PHE A 352 8.97 0.98 0.89
C PHE A 352 7.87 0.01 0.48
N ASP A 353 8.15 -1.30 0.55
CA ASP A 353 7.18 -2.38 0.31
C ASP A 353 7.60 -3.64 1.08
N ASP A 354 6.68 -4.36 1.71
CA ASP A 354 6.98 -5.57 2.49
C ASP A 354 7.35 -6.78 1.61
N ASN A 355 6.93 -6.78 0.35
CA ASN A 355 7.15 -7.88 -0.60
C ASN A 355 8.47 -7.82 -1.35
N ILE A 356 9.24 -6.73 -1.21
CA ILE A 356 10.64 -6.69 -1.68
C ILE A 356 11.44 -7.73 -0.89
N ASP A 357 12.26 -8.53 -1.57
CA ASP A 357 13.13 -9.53 -0.96
C ASP A 357 14.60 -9.07 -1.02
N LYS A 358 15.49 -9.67 -0.22
CA LYS A 358 16.91 -9.30 -0.10
C LYS A 358 17.67 -9.34 -1.43
N GLY A 359 17.19 -10.12 -2.40
CA GLY A 359 17.80 -10.26 -3.72
C GLY A 359 16.81 -10.21 -4.87
N ASP A 360 15.60 -9.72 -4.65
CA ASP A 360 14.55 -9.65 -5.67
C ASP A 360 13.59 -8.51 -5.38
N LEU A 361 13.33 -7.68 -6.38
CA LEU A 361 12.40 -6.56 -6.26
C LEU A 361 10.96 -7.05 -6.14
N ARG A 362 10.63 -8.19 -6.76
CA ARG A 362 9.32 -8.89 -6.84
C ARG A 362 8.14 -8.07 -7.34
N ILE A 363 7.88 -6.94 -6.69
CA ILE A 363 6.66 -6.15 -6.80
C ILE A 363 6.91 -4.74 -7.33
N VAL A 364 8.15 -4.23 -7.31
CA VAL A 364 8.48 -2.88 -7.80
C VAL A 364 9.20 -2.97 -9.14
N ASP A 365 8.80 -2.11 -10.09
CA ASP A 365 9.38 -1.95 -11.43
C ASP A 365 10.17 -0.63 -11.51
N PRO A 366 11.40 -0.55 -10.94
CA PRO A 366 12.24 0.63 -11.05
C PRO A 366 12.84 0.73 -12.45
N ARG A 367 12.75 1.92 -13.05
CA ARG A 367 13.24 2.19 -14.41
C ARG A 367 14.19 3.38 -14.44
N PHE A 368 15.20 3.32 -15.31
CA PHE A 368 16.11 4.45 -15.53
C PHE A 368 15.37 5.68 -16.04
N ALA A 369 15.87 6.87 -15.70
CA ALA A 369 15.21 8.12 -16.05
C ALA A 369 15.19 8.35 -17.57
N GLU A 370 16.31 8.11 -18.26
CA GLU A 370 16.43 8.46 -19.67
C GLU A 370 15.89 7.37 -20.61
N SER A 371 16.17 6.11 -20.31
CA SER A 371 15.83 4.99 -21.21
C SER A 371 14.52 4.31 -20.86
N CYS A 372 13.96 4.55 -19.66
CA CYS A 372 12.80 3.83 -19.13
C CYS A 372 12.96 2.30 -19.12
N GLU A 373 14.20 1.82 -19.21
CA GLU A 373 14.54 0.40 -19.11
C GLU A 373 14.62 -0.01 -17.62
N PRO A 374 14.33 -1.27 -17.27
CA PRO A 374 14.44 -1.76 -15.91
C PRO A 374 15.84 -1.54 -15.32
N VAL A 375 15.89 -1.07 -14.07
CA VAL A 375 17.13 -0.92 -13.31
C VAL A 375 17.52 -2.28 -12.71
N PRO A 376 18.80 -2.70 -12.80
CA PRO A 376 19.25 -3.94 -12.16
C PRO A 376 18.99 -3.89 -10.66
N LYS A 377 18.35 -4.94 -10.13
CA LYS A 377 17.92 -5.05 -8.74
C LYS A 377 19.02 -4.80 -7.71
N GLU A 378 20.26 -5.18 -7.99
CA GLU A 378 21.43 -4.98 -7.13
C GLU A 378 21.76 -3.50 -6.94
N THR A 379 21.29 -2.64 -7.85
CA THR A 379 21.48 -1.19 -7.80
C THR A 379 20.36 -0.51 -7.02
N CYS A 380 19.15 -1.07 -7.03
CA CYS A 380 17.97 -0.48 -6.41
C CYS A 380 17.74 -0.94 -4.96
N ILE A 381 17.93 -2.23 -4.67
CA ILE A 381 17.67 -2.80 -3.34
C ILE A 381 18.62 -2.18 -2.33
N GLY A 382 18.07 -1.62 -1.25
CA GLY A 382 18.85 -0.94 -0.22
C GLY A 382 19.34 0.46 -0.60
N THR A 383 19.00 0.96 -1.79
CA THR A 383 19.35 2.33 -2.25
C THR A 383 18.10 3.17 -2.56
N ALA A 384 17.15 2.61 -3.31
CA ALA A 384 15.87 3.24 -3.63
C ALA A 384 14.67 2.34 -3.31
N CYS A 385 14.83 1.02 -3.25
CA CYS A 385 13.76 0.08 -2.92
C CYS A 385 14.13 -0.66 -1.63
N PHE A 386 13.22 -0.63 -0.65
CA PHE A 386 13.47 -1.13 0.70
C PHE A 386 12.35 -2.04 1.15
N ARG A 387 12.73 -3.22 1.62
CA ARG A 387 11.81 -4.12 2.29
C ARG A 387 11.32 -3.49 3.60
N ALA A 388 10.01 -3.35 3.74
CA ALA A 388 9.41 -2.93 5.00
C ALA A 388 9.24 -4.11 5.96
N ASP A 389 9.70 -3.97 7.20
CA ASP A 389 9.40 -4.88 8.29
C ASP A 389 8.12 -4.42 8.99
N THR A 390 7.01 -5.07 8.67
CA THR A 390 5.67 -4.79 9.21
C THR A 390 5.64 -4.73 10.74
N LEU A 391 6.34 -5.64 11.41
CA LEU A 391 6.28 -5.75 12.87
C LEU A 391 7.12 -4.64 13.52
N GLN A 392 8.32 -4.38 12.99
CA GLN A 392 9.15 -3.28 13.48
C GLN A 392 8.49 -1.92 13.20
N ALA A 393 7.89 -1.74 12.02
CA ALA A 393 7.15 -0.52 11.69
C ALA A 393 5.98 -0.25 12.65
N ALA A 394 5.33 -1.31 13.16
CA ALA A 394 4.26 -1.18 14.14
C ALA A 394 4.76 -0.87 15.57
N ILE A 395 5.96 -1.34 15.95
CA ILE A 395 6.50 -1.24 17.32
C ILE A 395 7.41 -0.03 17.51
N ASP A 396 8.38 0.15 16.62
CA ASP A 396 9.41 1.19 16.71
C ASP A 396 8.96 2.46 15.98
N GLU A 397 8.63 3.50 16.75
CA GLU A 397 8.24 4.81 16.25
C GLU A 397 9.31 5.47 15.36
N MET A 398 10.58 5.05 15.47
CA MET A 398 11.69 5.56 14.67
C MET A 398 11.99 4.70 13.44
N TYR A 399 11.25 3.61 13.21
CA TYR A 399 11.56 2.61 12.17
C TYR A 399 11.83 3.24 10.79
N PHE A 400 10.88 4.00 10.24
CA PHE A 400 11.04 4.60 8.92
C PHE A 400 12.11 5.71 8.88
N ILE A 401 12.31 6.42 9.99
CA ILE A 401 13.38 7.42 10.10
C ILE A 401 14.74 6.73 10.03
N ASN A 402 14.95 5.69 10.84
CA ASN A 402 16.19 4.91 10.86
C ASN A 402 16.45 4.24 9.50
N ALA A 403 15.41 3.65 8.90
CA ALA A 403 15.50 3.05 7.58
C ALA A 403 15.90 4.09 6.53
N PHE A 404 15.29 5.28 6.56
CA PHE A 404 15.58 6.36 5.63
C PHE A 404 16.99 6.97 5.82
N GLU A 405 17.42 7.19 7.06
CA GLU A 405 18.75 7.73 7.36
C GLU A 405 19.86 6.75 6.96
N SER A 406 19.60 5.44 7.03
CA SER A 406 20.56 4.41 6.62
C SER A 406 20.93 4.44 5.13
N ILE A 407 20.09 5.06 4.29
CA ILE A 407 20.30 5.21 2.84
C ILE A 407 21.48 6.15 2.55
N GLY A 408 21.69 7.14 3.40
CA GLY A 408 22.63 8.23 3.15
C GLY A 408 22.25 9.13 1.94
N PRO A 409 23.06 10.17 1.65
CA PRO A 409 22.79 11.13 0.57
C PRO A 409 23.12 10.61 -0.84
N GLY A 410 23.65 9.38 -0.98
CA GLY A 410 24.28 8.86 -2.21
C GLY A 410 23.34 8.38 -3.33
N CYS A 411 22.02 8.44 -3.16
CA CYS A 411 21.05 7.93 -4.15
C CYS A 411 20.89 8.84 -5.40
N SER A 412 21.54 10.01 -5.43
CA SER A 412 21.40 11.01 -6.49
C SER A 412 21.80 10.55 -7.90
N SER A 413 22.73 9.61 -8.01
CA SER A 413 23.24 9.10 -9.30
C SER A 413 22.52 7.86 -9.80
N LEU A 414 21.59 7.27 -9.03
CA LEU A 414 20.97 5.98 -9.35
C LEU A 414 20.20 6.02 -10.67
N TRP A 415 19.51 7.13 -10.93
CA TRP A 415 18.54 7.22 -12.03
C TRP A 415 19.17 7.49 -13.40
N GLY A 416 20.46 7.82 -13.44
CA GLY A 416 21.17 8.09 -14.69
C GLY A 416 21.75 6.81 -15.31
N ASN A 417 21.47 6.57 -16.59
CA ASN A 417 22.12 5.50 -17.33
C ASN A 417 23.52 5.92 -17.82
N THR A 418 24.57 5.17 -17.47
CA THR A 418 25.95 5.40 -17.95
C THR A 418 26.11 5.37 -19.48
N LYS A 419 25.08 4.94 -20.22
CA LYS A 419 25.05 4.91 -21.69
C LYS A 419 24.62 6.22 -22.36
N PHE A 420 24.11 7.21 -21.62
CA PHE A 420 23.73 8.50 -22.19
C PHE A 420 24.71 9.62 -21.77
N PRO A 421 25.32 10.38 -22.72
CA PRO A 421 26.43 11.27 -22.38
C PRO A 421 26.05 12.56 -21.64
N ASP A 422 24.77 12.90 -21.49
CA ASP A 422 24.37 14.21 -20.95
C ASP A 422 23.05 14.19 -20.16
N VAL A 423 23.19 13.94 -18.86
CA VAL A 423 22.12 13.95 -17.83
C VAL A 423 21.54 15.36 -17.62
N GLU A 424 22.30 16.42 -17.89
CA GLU A 424 21.82 17.81 -17.77
C GLU A 424 20.84 18.15 -18.90
N SER A 425 21.12 17.71 -20.12
CA SER A 425 20.23 17.92 -21.27
C SER A 425 18.85 17.28 -21.07
N PHE A 426 18.78 16.05 -20.55
CA PHE A 426 17.49 15.40 -20.27
C PHE A 426 16.71 16.11 -19.15
N SER A 427 17.41 16.54 -18.10
CA SER A 427 16.82 17.35 -17.04
C SER A 427 16.28 18.69 -17.53
N ALA A 428 16.97 19.32 -18.49
CA ALA A 428 16.51 20.55 -19.13
C ALA A 428 15.29 20.30 -20.02
N TYR A 429 15.27 19.17 -20.74
CA TYR A 429 14.13 18.74 -21.55
C TYR A 429 12.87 18.53 -20.71
N LEU A 430 12.93 17.74 -19.63
CA LEU A 430 11.78 17.53 -18.72
C LEU A 430 11.29 18.84 -18.11
N ARG A 431 12.21 19.75 -17.74
CA ARG A 431 11.86 21.10 -17.26
C ARG A 431 11.18 21.95 -18.34
N SER A 432 11.51 21.76 -19.61
CA SER A 432 10.88 22.47 -20.73
C SER A 432 9.47 21.95 -21.02
N GLU A 433 9.26 20.64 -20.94
CA GLU A 433 7.94 19.99 -21.07
C GLU A 433 6.98 20.45 -19.97
N MET A 434 7.43 20.47 -18.71
CA MET A 434 6.65 21.06 -17.60
C MET A 434 6.22 22.50 -17.90
N ARG A 435 7.12 23.35 -18.39
CA ARG A 435 6.80 24.75 -18.73
C ARG A 435 5.78 24.86 -19.87
N LEU A 436 5.80 23.95 -20.83
CA LEU A 436 4.83 23.91 -21.92
C LEU A 436 3.44 23.52 -21.40
N ARG A 437 3.35 22.52 -20.53
CA ARG A 437 2.09 22.09 -19.91
C ARG A 437 1.49 23.16 -19.00
N VAL A 438 2.29 23.80 -18.16
CA VAL A 438 1.84 24.93 -17.32
C VAL A 438 1.28 26.07 -18.16
N LYS A 439 1.89 26.37 -19.32
CA LYS A 439 1.38 27.39 -20.26
C LYS A 439 0.10 26.99 -20.99
N GLN A 440 -0.15 25.69 -21.15
CA GLN A 440 -1.35 25.17 -21.81
C GLN A 440 -2.51 24.90 -20.83
N GLY A 441 -2.23 24.75 -19.53
CA GLY A 441 -3.17 24.27 -18.50
C GLY A 441 -4.04 25.32 -17.79
N ASP A 442 -3.83 26.62 -17.98
CA ASP A 442 -4.52 27.66 -17.19
C ASP A 442 -5.98 27.95 -17.63
N ALA A 443 -6.51 27.20 -18.61
CA ALA A 443 -7.87 27.39 -19.12
C ALA A 443 -8.93 26.43 -18.53
N ARG A 444 -8.56 25.38 -17.78
CA ARG A 444 -9.55 24.35 -17.34
C ARG A 444 -9.61 24.04 -15.85
N VAL A 445 -8.64 24.41 -15.03
CA VAL A 445 -8.72 24.14 -13.57
C VAL A 445 -9.46 25.26 -12.84
N ARG A 446 -10.77 25.39 -13.08
CA ARG A 446 -11.65 26.08 -12.12
C ARG A 446 -12.08 25.05 -11.07
N ARG A 447 -11.43 25.09 -9.90
CA ARG A 447 -11.89 24.41 -8.68
C ARG A 447 -13.38 24.74 -8.45
N LYS A 448 -14.29 23.80 -8.73
CA LYS A 448 -15.60 23.81 -8.11
C LYS A 448 -15.41 23.37 -6.67
N SER A 449 -15.66 24.28 -5.74
CA SER A 449 -15.84 23.97 -4.33
C SER A 449 -16.94 22.92 -4.18
N VAL A 450 -16.58 21.64 -4.05
CA VAL A 450 -17.53 20.59 -3.65
C VAL A 450 -17.57 20.58 -2.13
N ARG A 451 -18.56 21.28 -1.58
CA ARG A 451 -19.00 21.03 -0.21
C ARG A 451 -19.79 19.73 -0.22
N GLY A 452 -19.35 18.76 0.58
CA GLY A 452 -20.14 17.66 1.08
C GLY A 452 -20.85 16.81 0.03
N SER A 453 -20.14 15.81 -0.52
CA SER A 453 -20.80 14.68 -1.15
C SER A 453 -19.98 13.43 -0.90
N THR A 454 -20.56 12.52 -0.13
CA THR A 454 -20.22 11.10 -0.04
C THR A 454 -19.92 10.53 -1.42
N ILE A 455 -18.84 9.75 -1.51
CA ILE A 455 -18.49 8.77 -2.55
C ILE A 455 -19.55 8.70 -3.65
N SER A 456 -19.28 9.28 -4.83
CA SER A 456 -20.15 9.04 -5.99
C SER A 456 -19.85 7.66 -6.56
N LEU A 457 -20.39 6.63 -5.92
CA LEU A 457 -20.75 5.41 -6.61
C LEU A 457 -21.71 5.82 -7.73
N ILE A 458 -21.36 5.49 -8.98
CA ILE A 458 -22.18 5.72 -10.17
C ILE A 458 -23.62 5.29 -9.83
N LYS A 459 -24.53 6.27 -9.69
CA LYS A 459 -25.96 6.03 -9.45
C LYS A 459 -26.60 5.48 -10.73
N LYS A 460 -26.36 4.19 -11.01
CA LYS A 460 -27.23 3.39 -11.89
C LYS A 460 -28.39 2.86 -11.05
N GLU A 461 -29.62 3.02 -11.54
CA GLU A 461 -30.87 2.70 -10.83
C GLU A 461 -30.88 1.22 -10.38
N ALA A 462 -30.95 1.00 -9.07
CA ALA A 462 -31.05 -0.33 -8.49
C ALA A 462 -32.43 -0.94 -8.78
N LEU A 463 -32.47 -2.23 -9.08
CA LEU A 463 -33.73 -2.97 -9.19
C LEU A 463 -34.40 -3.07 -7.81
N PRO A 464 -35.71 -2.78 -7.71
CA PRO A 464 -36.44 -3.01 -6.47
C PRO A 464 -36.57 -4.52 -6.22
N VAL A 465 -36.18 -4.96 -5.02
CA VAL A 465 -36.34 -6.34 -4.56
C VAL A 465 -37.29 -6.33 -3.38
N GLU A 466 -38.44 -6.98 -3.52
CA GLU A 466 -39.56 -6.85 -2.56
C GLU A 466 -39.65 -8.04 -1.59
N SER A 467 -39.12 -9.20 -1.96
CA SER A 467 -39.05 -10.40 -1.12
C SER A 467 -37.89 -11.31 -1.53
N GLU A 468 -37.61 -12.36 -0.75
CA GLU A 468 -36.63 -13.40 -1.08
C GLU A 468 -37.07 -14.19 -2.32
N GLU A 469 -38.36 -14.45 -2.50
CA GLU A 469 -38.91 -15.08 -3.70
C GLU A 469 -38.74 -14.20 -4.94
N HIS A 470 -39.02 -12.89 -4.83
CA HIS A 470 -38.79 -11.94 -5.93
C HIS A 470 -37.28 -11.84 -6.28
N LEU A 471 -36.39 -11.96 -5.29
CA LEU A 471 -34.95 -12.05 -5.55
C LEU A 471 -34.57 -13.31 -6.34
N SER A 472 -35.14 -14.46 -5.98
CA SER A 472 -34.92 -15.73 -6.70
C SER A 472 -35.38 -15.63 -8.15
N GLU A 473 -36.59 -15.09 -8.38
CA GLU A 473 -37.15 -14.90 -9.72
C GLU A 473 -36.26 -13.98 -10.58
N LEU A 474 -35.78 -12.86 -10.04
CA LEU A 474 -34.89 -11.94 -10.75
C LEU A 474 -33.55 -12.57 -11.14
N LEU A 475 -33.01 -13.45 -10.30
CA LEU A 475 -31.76 -14.16 -10.56
C LEU A 475 -31.96 -15.27 -11.61
N GLU A 476 -33.04 -16.03 -11.52
CA GLU A 476 -33.40 -17.05 -12.50
C GLU A 476 -33.68 -16.43 -13.88
N GLU A 477 -34.39 -15.30 -13.95
CA GLU A 477 -34.61 -14.54 -15.19
C GLU A 477 -33.28 -14.06 -15.83
N ALA A 478 -32.28 -13.79 -15.00
CA ALA A 478 -30.93 -13.41 -15.44
C ALA A 478 -30.05 -14.63 -15.80
N GLY A 479 -30.58 -15.85 -15.75
CA GLY A 479 -29.85 -17.08 -16.04
C GLY A 479 -28.87 -17.51 -14.96
N VAL A 480 -29.03 -16.99 -13.73
CA VAL A 480 -28.22 -17.38 -12.57
C VAL A 480 -28.83 -18.61 -11.91
N ASP A 481 -28.00 -19.64 -11.67
CA ASP A 481 -28.41 -20.83 -10.93
C ASP A 481 -28.53 -20.52 -9.43
N VAL A 482 -29.77 -20.39 -8.95
CA VAL A 482 -30.09 -20.05 -7.57
C VAL A 482 -29.72 -21.15 -6.58
N ASP A 483 -29.58 -22.40 -7.02
CA ASP A 483 -29.21 -23.53 -6.15
C ASP A 483 -27.76 -23.42 -5.65
N LEU A 484 -26.94 -22.55 -6.27
CA LEU A 484 -25.58 -22.26 -5.82
C LEU A 484 -25.54 -21.39 -4.55
N PHE A 485 -26.62 -20.68 -4.21
CA PHE A 485 -26.66 -19.75 -3.08
C PHE A 485 -26.81 -20.48 -1.75
N GLY A 486 -25.73 -20.52 -0.95
CA GLY A 486 -25.70 -21.23 0.33
C GLY A 486 -25.40 -22.73 0.19
N ALA A 487 -25.03 -23.21 -0.99
CA ALA A 487 -24.60 -24.59 -1.20
C ALA A 487 -23.23 -24.87 -0.54
N PRO A 488 -23.03 -26.05 0.09
CA PRO A 488 -21.75 -26.40 0.72
C PRO A 488 -20.58 -26.36 -0.28
N GLY A 489 -19.53 -25.59 0.04
CA GLY A 489 -18.34 -25.45 -0.80
C GLY A 489 -18.40 -24.32 -1.83
N THR A 490 -19.48 -23.53 -1.86
CA THR A 490 -19.55 -22.29 -2.64
C THR A 490 -19.19 -21.07 -1.79
N THR A 491 -18.81 -19.97 -2.45
CA THR A 491 -18.58 -18.66 -1.82
C THR A 491 -19.84 -17.80 -1.79
N TYR A 492 -20.95 -18.27 -2.36
CA TYR A 492 -22.20 -17.53 -2.43
C TYR A 492 -22.94 -17.57 -1.09
N LYS A 493 -23.39 -16.39 -0.62
CA LYS A 493 -24.28 -16.28 0.54
C LYS A 493 -25.61 -16.98 0.23
N SER A 494 -26.37 -17.38 1.25
CA SER A 494 -27.74 -17.81 1.03
C SER A 494 -28.59 -16.66 0.49
N LEU A 495 -29.64 -16.98 -0.30
CA LEU A 495 -30.59 -15.98 -0.81
C LEU A 495 -31.18 -15.11 0.29
N LYS A 496 -31.57 -15.73 1.41
CA LYS A 496 -32.01 -15.02 2.62
C LYS A 496 -31.03 -13.94 3.12
N ASN A 497 -29.73 -14.25 3.15
CA ASN A 497 -28.73 -13.29 3.63
C ASN A 497 -28.49 -12.19 2.59
N LEU A 498 -28.49 -12.54 1.31
CA LEU A 498 -28.38 -11.57 0.23
C LEU A 498 -29.58 -10.60 0.22
N PHE A 499 -30.80 -11.10 0.38
CA PHE A 499 -32.01 -10.28 0.48
C PHE A 499 -31.98 -9.34 1.69
N ALA A 500 -31.53 -9.83 2.86
CA ALA A 500 -31.38 -8.98 4.04
C ALA A 500 -30.39 -7.83 3.79
N GLU A 501 -29.28 -8.09 3.11
CA GLU A 501 -28.31 -7.05 2.76
C GLU A 501 -28.85 -6.04 1.74
N ILE A 502 -29.62 -6.48 0.75
CA ILE A 502 -30.30 -5.59 -0.21
C ILE A 502 -31.32 -4.70 0.53
N SER A 503 -32.10 -5.29 1.45
CA SER A 503 -33.12 -4.59 2.25
C SER A 503 -32.51 -3.57 3.22
N GLU A 504 -31.31 -3.85 3.73
CA GLU A 504 -30.52 -2.97 4.59
C GLU A 504 -29.69 -1.94 3.80
N GLY A 505 -29.76 -1.95 2.46
CA GLY A 505 -29.02 -1.03 1.60
C GLY A 505 -27.52 -1.29 1.56
N LYS A 506 -27.06 -2.48 1.98
CA LYS A 506 -25.66 -2.88 1.97
C LYS A 506 -25.18 -3.33 0.58
N CYS A 507 -26.10 -3.77 -0.28
CA CYS A 507 -25.83 -4.09 -1.69
C CYS A 507 -27.09 -3.83 -2.55
N CYS A 508 -26.97 -3.94 -3.88
CA CYS A 508 -28.10 -3.75 -4.80
C CYS A 508 -27.97 -4.65 -6.06
N LEU A 509 -29.09 -4.96 -6.70
CA LEU A 509 -29.13 -5.61 -8.01
C LEU A 509 -29.24 -4.57 -9.13
N LYS A 510 -28.58 -4.83 -10.26
CA LYS A 510 -28.65 -4.02 -11.48
C LYS A 510 -28.84 -4.95 -12.68
N ARG A 511 -29.68 -4.57 -13.65
CA ARG A 511 -29.70 -5.26 -14.96
C ARG A 511 -28.40 -4.93 -15.69
N ALA A 512 -27.75 -5.93 -16.27
CA ALA A 512 -26.72 -5.68 -17.26
C ALA A 512 -27.39 -4.97 -18.46
N GLU A 513 -26.77 -3.89 -18.96
CA GLU A 513 -27.18 -3.32 -20.24
C GLU A 513 -26.91 -4.37 -21.33
N GLU A 514 -27.84 -4.52 -22.28
CA GLU A 514 -27.73 -5.52 -23.34
C GLU A 514 -26.35 -5.45 -24.00
N PRO A 515 -25.69 -6.60 -24.28
CA PRO A 515 -24.48 -6.57 -25.09
C PRO A 515 -24.81 -5.96 -26.46
N PRO A 516 -23.87 -5.27 -27.12
CA PRO A 516 -24.11 -4.73 -28.46
C PRO A 516 -24.59 -5.85 -29.38
N ALA A 517 -25.66 -5.56 -30.12
CA ALA A 517 -26.34 -6.49 -31.01
C ALA A 517 -25.34 -7.19 -31.96
N GLU A 518 -25.38 -8.52 -31.94
CA GLU A 518 -24.89 -9.48 -32.94
C GLU A 518 -23.51 -9.19 -33.56
N ALA A 519 -22.49 -9.88 -33.04
CA ALA A 519 -21.30 -10.21 -33.83
C ALA A 519 -21.73 -10.92 -35.14
N PRO A 520 -21.16 -10.58 -36.30
CA PRO A 520 -21.53 -11.21 -37.56
C PRO A 520 -21.22 -12.71 -37.53
N ASP A 521 -22.20 -13.49 -37.99
CA ASP A 521 -22.20 -14.95 -38.09
C ASP A 521 -20.91 -15.48 -38.75
N ILE A 522 -20.12 -16.23 -37.97
CA ILE A 522 -18.84 -16.85 -38.36
C ILE A 522 -19.03 -17.96 -39.42
N ASN A 523 -20.24 -18.27 -39.87
CA ASN A 523 -20.48 -19.28 -40.92
C ASN A 523 -20.46 -18.78 -42.37
N ILE A 524 -20.11 -17.53 -42.67
CA ILE A 524 -20.05 -17.03 -44.07
C ILE A 524 -18.62 -17.03 -44.69
N LEU A 525 -17.58 -17.45 -43.97
CA LEU A 525 -16.20 -17.58 -44.54
C LEU A 525 -15.72 -19.02 -44.66
N ARG A 526 -16.58 -19.93 -45.15
CA ARG A 526 -16.17 -21.28 -45.58
C ARG A 526 -16.30 -21.57 -47.08
N GLU A 527 -16.72 -20.59 -47.89
CA GLU A 527 -16.65 -20.68 -49.36
C GLU A 527 -16.23 -19.35 -50.02
N MET A 528 -15.03 -18.88 -49.68
CA MET A 528 -14.12 -18.06 -50.50
C MET A 528 -12.69 -18.38 -50.06
#